data_AF-A0A2I0T5S3-F1
#
_entry.id   AF-A0A2I0T5S3-F1
#
_cell.length_a   1.000
_cell.length_b   1.000
_cell.length_c   1.000
_cell.angle_alpha   90.00
_cell.angle_beta   90.00
_cell.angle_gamma   90.00
#
_symmetry.space_group_name_H-M   'P 1'
#
loop_
_entity.id
_entity.type
_entity.pdbx_description
1 polymer ?
#
loop_
_entity_poly.entity_id
_entity_poly.type
_entity_poly.pdbx_seq_one_letter_code
_entity_poly.pdbx_strand_id
1 'polypeptide(L)'
;MLGVLVSSKGARSSGWEDQKCRKYIDIVSYEQRQSYKDDFNAEYDEYRHLHARIDCVTRRFMKLDAQRKLVSPGSKEYQMLQEEIVEEYRKLKQSSPNYYEEKYRCEYLHNKLSHIKRLIGEFDQRQAESSH
;
A
#
# COMPACT_ATOMS: atom_id res chain seq x y z
N MET A 1 12.18 -8.89 11.97
CA MET A 1 12.21 -7.41 12.09
C MET A 1 12.15 -6.78 10.70
N LEU A 2 13.22 -6.79 9.88
CA LEU A 2 13.19 -6.29 8.49
C LEU A 2 12.12 -6.96 7.62
N GLY A 3 11.98 -8.29 7.72
CA GLY A 3 10.97 -9.02 6.95
C GLY A 3 9.51 -8.60 7.23
N VAL A 4 9.19 -7.98 8.37
CA VAL A 4 7.81 -7.54 8.67
C VAL A 4 7.54 -6.14 8.09
N LEU A 5 8.58 -5.31 7.99
CA LEU A 5 8.52 -3.95 7.41
C LEU A 5 8.65 -3.97 5.89
N VAL A 6 9.48 -4.88 5.37
CA VAL A 6 9.82 -5.01 3.95
C VAL A 6 8.89 -6.00 3.23
N SER A 7 8.31 -6.98 3.93
CA SER A 7 7.32 -7.86 3.30
C SER A 7 6.00 -7.10 3.14
N SER A 8 5.58 -7.00 1.89
CA SER A 8 4.19 -6.73 1.48
C SER A 8 3.25 -7.88 1.84
N LYS A 9 3.80 -9.02 2.32
CA LYS A 9 3.04 -10.18 2.79
C LYS A 9 3.30 -10.37 4.28
N GLY A 10 2.59 -9.60 5.10
CA GLY A 10 2.49 -9.78 6.54
C GLY A 10 1.08 -10.24 6.90
N ALA A 11 0.97 -11.49 7.35
CA ALA A 11 -0.22 -12.15 7.90
C ALA A 11 -1.40 -12.41 6.94
N ARG A 12 -1.59 -13.71 6.62
CA ARG A 12 -2.85 -14.37 6.22
C ARG A 12 -3.92 -13.46 5.62
N SER A 13 -4.08 -13.55 4.29
CA SER A 13 -5.34 -13.28 3.61
C SER A 13 -6.44 -14.05 4.35
N SER A 14 -7.12 -13.34 5.24
CA SER A 14 -8.26 -13.81 5.99
C SER A 14 -9.42 -13.06 5.39
N GLY A 15 -10.30 -13.79 4.69
CA GLY A 15 -11.67 -13.52 4.20
C GLY A 15 -12.33 -12.13 4.21
N TRP A 16 -11.61 -11.02 4.35
CA TRP A 16 -12.13 -9.66 4.48
C TRP A 16 -11.89 -8.81 3.22
N GLU A 17 -10.93 -9.22 2.38
CA GLU A 17 -10.69 -8.65 1.04
C GLU A 17 -11.93 -8.83 0.14
N ASP A 18 -12.62 -9.96 0.27
CA ASP A 18 -13.86 -10.28 -0.47
C ASP A 18 -15.12 -9.60 0.10
N GLN A 19 -15.14 -9.25 1.39
CA GLN A 19 -16.36 -8.77 2.05
C GLN A 19 -16.69 -7.32 1.64
N LYS A 20 -15.67 -6.48 1.37
CA LYS A 20 -15.87 -5.02 1.20
C LYS A 20 -15.89 -4.53 -0.24
N CYS A 21 -15.39 -5.33 -1.20
CA CYS A 21 -15.59 -5.08 -2.64
C CYS A 21 -17.04 -5.27 -3.10
N ARG A 22 -17.92 -5.87 -2.28
CA ARG A 22 -19.34 -6.08 -2.60
C ARG A 22 -20.15 -4.80 -2.87
N LYS A 23 -19.72 -3.64 -2.37
CA LYS A 23 -20.39 -2.35 -2.66
C LYS A 23 -20.23 -1.91 -4.11
N TYR A 24 -19.09 -2.22 -4.73
CA TYR A 24 -18.75 -1.74 -6.06
C TYR A 24 -18.87 -2.89 -7.06
N ILE A 25 -19.99 -2.90 -7.78
CA ILE A 25 -20.31 -3.88 -8.82
C ILE A 25 -20.08 -3.28 -10.21
N ASP A 26 -20.27 -4.09 -11.24
CA ASP A 26 -20.18 -3.63 -12.62
C ASP A 26 -21.09 -2.43 -12.87
N ILE A 27 -20.52 -1.40 -13.48
CA ILE A 27 -21.22 -0.16 -13.78
C ILE A 27 -22.13 -0.39 -14.98
N VAL A 28 -23.39 0.02 -14.83
CA VAL A 28 -24.42 -0.10 -15.88
C VAL A 28 -24.97 1.27 -16.33
N SER A 29 -24.59 2.36 -15.68
CA SER A 29 -25.05 3.72 -16.03
C SER A 29 -23.98 4.79 -15.83
N TYR A 30 -24.10 5.90 -16.56
CA TYR A 30 -23.23 7.07 -16.41
C TYR A 30 -23.35 7.73 -15.03
N GLU A 31 -24.54 7.72 -14.42
CA GLU A 31 -24.75 8.22 -13.06
C GLU A 31 -23.98 7.40 -12.03
N GLN A 32 -24.08 6.06 -12.10
CA GLN A 32 -23.31 5.15 -11.24
C GLN A 32 -21.80 5.34 -11.46
N ARG A 33 -21.37 5.51 -12.71
CA ARG A 33 -19.97 5.82 -13.04
C ARG A 33 -19.49 7.10 -12.36
N GLN A 34 -20.28 8.17 -12.43
CA GLN A 34 -19.93 9.45 -11.81
C GLN A 34 -19.86 9.31 -10.28
N SER A 35 -20.84 8.64 -9.67
CA SER A 35 -20.81 8.35 -8.23
C SER A 35 -19.55 7.58 -7.80
N TYR A 36 -19.13 6.58 -8.59
CA TYR A 36 -17.91 5.82 -8.30
C TYR A 36 -16.65 6.68 -8.43
N LYS A 37 -16.62 7.61 -9.40
CA LYS A 37 -15.54 8.58 -9.55
C LYS A 37 -15.47 9.54 -8.35
N ASP A 38 -16.61 10.00 -7.86
CA ASP A 38 -16.68 10.89 -6.70
C ASP A 38 -16.22 10.16 -5.42
N ASP A 39 -16.68 8.93 -5.21
CA ASP A 39 -16.22 8.05 -4.12
C ASP A 39 -14.71 7.79 -4.18
N PHE A 40 -14.14 7.59 -5.39
CA PHE A 40 -12.70 7.44 -5.58
C PHE A 40 -11.96 8.71 -5.16
N ASN A 41 -12.39 9.87 -5.67
CA ASN A 41 -11.72 11.15 -5.42
C ASN A 41 -11.77 11.54 -3.94
N ALA A 42 -12.88 11.24 -3.24
CA ALA A 42 -13.05 11.56 -1.83
C ALA A 42 -12.01 10.92 -0.90
N GLU A 43 -11.46 9.76 -1.28
CA GLU A 43 -10.46 9.03 -0.47
C GLU A 43 -9.06 9.00 -1.13
N TYR A 44 -8.92 9.51 -2.36
CA TYR A 44 -7.66 9.41 -3.11
C TYR A 44 -6.51 10.17 -2.44
N ASP A 45 -6.80 11.34 -1.87
CA ASP A 45 -5.79 12.13 -1.18
C ASP A 45 -5.29 11.42 0.08
N GLU A 46 -6.18 10.82 0.88
CA GLU A 46 -5.77 10.01 2.04
C GLU A 46 -4.84 8.87 1.62
N TYR A 47 -5.23 8.14 0.57
CA TYR A 47 -4.42 7.06 0.01
C TYR A 47 -3.02 7.56 -0.42
N ARG A 48 -2.96 8.67 -1.15
CA ARG A 48 -1.69 9.25 -1.64
C ARG A 48 -0.73 9.58 -0.50
N HIS A 49 -1.24 10.19 0.56
CA HIS A 49 -0.42 10.56 1.72
C HIS A 49 0.08 9.32 2.48
N LEU A 50 -0.80 8.37 2.76
CA LEU A 50 -0.43 7.11 3.43
C LEU A 50 0.58 6.32 2.59
N HIS A 51 0.32 6.15 1.30
CA HIS A 51 1.20 5.43 0.39
C HIS A 51 2.60 6.05 0.37
N ALA A 52 2.71 7.39 0.25
CA ALA A 52 4.00 8.06 0.26
C ALA A 52 4.78 7.82 1.56
N ARG A 53 4.11 7.84 2.72
CA ARG A 53 4.71 7.58 4.03
C ARG A 53 5.20 6.13 4.13
N ILE A 54 4.35 5.16 3.83
CA ILE A 54 4.70 3.73 3.88
C ILE A 54 5.85 3.42 2.93
N ASP A 55 5.79 3.93 1.70
CA ASP A 55 6.79 3.71 0.67
C ASP A 55 8.15 4.33 1.03
N CYS A 56 8.17 5.48 1.73
CA CYS A 56 9.39 6.06 2.29
C CYS A 56 10.06 5.12 3.32
N VAL A 57 9.28 4.60 4.27
CA VAL A 57 9.75 3.68 5.31
C VAL A 57 10.25 2.38 4.68
N THR A 58 9.46 1.77 3.78
CA THR A 58 9.82 0.53 3.10
C THR A 58 11.11 0.67 2.31
N ARG A 59 11.30 1.74 1.53
CA ARG A 59 12.56 1.97 0.78
C ARG A 59 13.77 2.09 1.69
N ARG A 60 13.65 2.77 2.83
CA ARG A 60 14.75 2.91 3.80
C ARG A 60 15.20 1.55 4.31
N PHE A 61 14.26 0.70 4.74
CA PHE A 61 14.58 -0.65 5.22
C PHE A 61 15.03 -1.61 4.11
N MET A 62 14.53 -1.47 2.89
CA MET A 62 15.03 -2.22 1.73
C MET A 62 16.50 -1.91 1.43
N LYS A 63 16.90 -0.63 1.51
CA LYS A 63 18.30 -0.23 1.33
C LYS A 63 19.20 -0.86 2.38
N LEU A 64 18.79 -0.83 3.65
CA LEU A 64 19.54 -1.43 4.75
C LEU A 64 19.65 -2.96 4.60
N ASP A 65 18.56 -3.64 4.20
CA ASP A 65 18.60 -5.08 3.95
C ASP A 65 19.51 -5.45 2.77
N ALA A 66 19.51 -4.65 1.70
CA ALA A 66 20.42 -4.82 0.57
C ALA A 66 21.89 -4.65 0.98
N GLN A 67 22.20 -3.60 1.75
CA GLN A 67 23.55 -3.39 2.30
C GLN A 67 23.98 -4.55 3.20
N ARG A 68 23.07 -5.07 4.03
CA ARG A 68 23.35 -6.18 4.95
C ARG A 68 23.77 -7.44 4.22
N LYS A 69 23.19 -7.70 3.05
CA LYS A 69 23.53 -8.85 2.21
C LYS A 69 24.92 -8.74 1.57
N LEU A 70 25.51 -7.55 1.52
CA LEU A 70 26.81 -7.29 0.89
C LEU A 70 27.98 -7.29 1.90
N VAL A 71 27.71 -7.19 3.20
CA VAL A 71 28.74 -7.16 4.25
C VAL A 71 28.94 -8.53 4.89
N SER A 72 30.19 -8.88 5.19
CA SER A 72 30.50 -10.17 5.82
C SER A 72 29.93 -10.23 7.23
N PRO A 73 29.21 -11.31 7.60
CA PRO A 73 28.79 -11.53 8.97
C PRO A 73 30.00 -11.47 9.93
N GLY A 74 29.83 -10.77 11.06
CA GLY A 74 30.87 -10.62 12.08
C GLY A 74 31.89 -9.49 11.85
N SER A 75 31.85 -8.82 10.70
CA SER A 75 32.70 -7.65 10.45
C SER A 75 32.24 -6.43 11.26
N LYS A 76 33.12 -5.43 11.41
CA LYS A 76 32.79 -4.16 12.07
C LYS A 76 31.66 -3.43 11.32
N GLU A 77 31.70 -3.47 9.99
CA GLU A 77 30.69 -2.89 9.11
C GLU A 77 29.33 -3.56 9.31
N TYR A 78 29.30 -4.89 9.50
CA TYR A 78 28.08 -5.61 9.82
C TYR A 78 27.49 -5.13 11.15
N GLN A 79 28.31 -4.94 12.18
CA GLN A 79 27.87 -4.45 13.50
C GLN A 79 27.31 -3.03 13.39
N MET A 80 28.02 -2.11 12.72
CA MET A 80 27.55 -0.74 12.48
C MET A 80 26.21 -0.71 11.74
N LEU A 81 26.04 -1.58 10.74
CA LEU A 81 24.78 -1.68 10.02
C LEU A 81 23.63 -2.24 10.88
N GLN A 82 23.90 -3.18 11.80
CA GLN A 82 22.89 -3.63 12.76
C GLN A 82 22.44 -2.48 13.66
N GLU A 83 23.37 -1.65 14.14
CA GLU A 83 23.06 -0.47 14.96
C GLU A 83 22.18 0.52 14.17
N GLU A 84 22.50 0.81 12.91
CA GLU A 84 21.69 1.68 12.06
C GLU A 84 20.26 1.12 11.89
N ILE A 85 20.10 -0.19 11.66
CA ILE A 85 18.78 -0.82 11.55
C ILE A 85 17.96 -0.66 12.84
N VAL A 86 18.59 -0.81 14.01
CA VAL A 86 17.93 -0.66 15.32
C VAL A 86 17.50 0.79 15.53
N GLU A 87 18.37 1.75 15.22
CA GLU A 87 18.05 3.18 15.36
C GLU A 87 16.94 3.63 14.42
N GLU A 88 16.94 3.19 13.16
CA GLU A 88 15.86 3.49 12.21
C GLU A 88 14.52 2.91 12.68
N TYR A 89 14.53 1.72 13.31
CA TYR A 89 13.32 1.15 13.91
C TYR A 89 12.83 1.96 15.12
N ARG A 90 13.74 2.43 15.96
CA ARG A 90 13.42 3.30 17.10
C ARG A 90 12.80 4.62 16.63
N LYS A 91 13.39 5.27 15.63
CA LYS A 91 12.84 6.50 15.02
C LYS A 91 11.46 6.27 14.42
N LEU A 92 11.24 5.14 13.74
CA LEU A 92 9.92 4.79 13.20
C LEU A 92 8.88 4.68 14.32
N LYS A 93 9.19 3.94 15.39
CA LYS A 93 8.28 3.80 16.52
C LYS A 93 7.94 5.12 17.22
N GLN A 94 8.90 6.03 17.29
CA GLN A 94 8.71 7.35 17.92
C GLN A 94 7.89 8.30 17.03
N SER A 95 8.21 8.35 15.74
CA SER A 95 7.58 9.29 14.81
C SER A 95 6.24 8.81 14.25
N SER A 96 5.98 7.50 14.29
CA SER A 96 4.78 6.87 13.72
C SER A 96 4.33 5.70 14.60
N PRO A 97 3.77 6.00 15.80
CA PRO A 97 3.32 4.96 16.73
C PRO A 97 2.24 4.05 16.13
N ASN A 98 1.45 4.57 15.18
CA ASN A 98 0.36 3.86 14.50
C ASN A 98 0.77 3.35 13.10
N TYR A 99 2.06 3.08 12.87
CA TYR A 99 2.56 2.70 11.54
C TYR A 99 1.83 1.49 10.94
N TYR A 100 1.49 0.49 11.76
CA TYR A 100 0.84 -0.72 11.27
C TYR A 100 -0.63 -0.46 10.88
N GLU A 101 -1.33 0.39 11.61
CA GLU A 101 -2.67 0.85 11.29
C GLU A 101 -2.67 1.70 10.02
N GLU A 102 -1.70 2.61 9.86
CA GLU A 102 -1.49 3.39 8.63
C GLU A 102 -1.20 2.48 7.43
N LYS A 103 -0.36 1.45 7.61
CA LYS A 103 -0.05 0.46 6.57
C LYS A 103 -1.30 -0.31 6.17
N TYR A 104 -2.07 -0.80 7.14
CA TYR A 104 -3.32 -1.52 6.90
C TYR A 104 -4.34 -0.64 6.15
N ARG A 105 -4.49 0.62 6.57
CA ARG A 105 -5.38 1.59 5.89
C ARG A 105 -4.91 1.86 4.45
N CYS A 106 -3.60 1.99 4.24
CA CYS A 106 -3.02 2.16 2.91
C CYS A 106 -3.32 0.97 1.98
N GLU A 107 -3.14 -0.25 2.46
CA GLU A 107 -3.44 -1.49 1.71
C GLU A 107 -4.94 -1.60 1.38
N TYR A 108 -5.80 -1.31 2.36
CA TYR A 108 -7.24 -1.26 2.15
C TYR A 108 -7.63 -0.25 1.07
N LEU A 109 -7.13 0.99 1.16
CA LEU A 109 -7.43 2.03 0.18
C LEU A 109 -6.89 1.67 -1.20
N HIS A 110 -5.69 1.09 -1.28
CA HIS A 110 -5.13 0.61 -2.54
C HIS A 110 -6.07 -0.38 -3.24
N ASN A 111 -6.55 -1.39 -2.51
CA ASN A 111 -7.44 -2.42 -3.04
C ASN A 111 -8.79 -1.81 -3.46
N LYS A 112 -9.41 -0.99 -2.61
CA LYS A 112 -10.68 -0.32 -2.90
C LYS A 112 -10.58 0.57 -4.13
N LEU A 113 -9.61 1.48 -4.17
CA LEU A 113 -9.46 2.47 -5.23
C LEU A 113 -9.07 1.82 -6.56
N SER A 114 -8.24 0.78 -6.53
CA SER A 114 -7.89 0.01 -7.74
C SER A 114 -9.10 -0.72 -8.32
N HIS A 115 -9.96 -1.30 -7.46
CA HIS A 115 -11.20 -1.95 -7.89
C HIS A 115 -12.18 -0.95 -8.50
N ILE A 116 -12.42 0.20 -7.85
CA ILE A 116 -13.27 1.27 -8.39
C ILE A 116 -12.74 1.76 -9.74
N LYS A 117 -11.43 2.04 -9.83
CA LYS A 117 -10.78 2.50 -11.06
C LYS A 117 -10.92 1.49 -12.20
N ARG A 118 -10.80 0.19 -11.90
CA ARG A 118 -11.00 -0.90 -12.86
C ARG A 118 -12.43 -0.89 -13.42
N LEU A 119 -13.43 -0.83 -12.54
CA LEU A 119 -14.84 -0.82 -12.95
C LEU A 119 -15.19 0.38 -13.83
N ILE A 120 -14.66 1.57 -13.50
CA ILE A 120 -14.81 2.77 -14.34
C ILE A 120 -14.17 2.55 -15.72
N GLY A 121 -12.92 2.04 -15.75
CA GLY A 121 -12.22 1.79 -17.00
C GLY A 121 -12.91 0.76 -17.90
N GLU A 122 -13.42 -0.33 -17.33
CA GLU A 122 -14.16 -1.36 -18.06
C GLU A 122 -15.47 -0.82 -18.63
N PHE A 123 -16.19 0.03 -17.88
CA PHE A 123 -17.37 0.70 -18.41
C PHE A 123 -17.04 1.65 -19.56
N ASP A 124 -16.03 2.49 -19.39
CA ASP A 124 -15.60 3.46 -20.42
C ASP A 124 -15.21 2.76 -21.72
N GLN A 125 -14.50 1.63 -21.60
CA GLN A 125 -14.14 0.81 -22.75
C GLN A 125 -15.39 0.27 -23.47
N ARG A 126 -16.34 -0.32 -22.75
CA ARG A 126 -17.59 -0.83 -23.36
C ARG A 126 -18.39 0.26 -24.08
N GLN A 127 -18.46 1.46 -23.50
CA GLN A 127 -19.17 2.58 -24.12
C GLN A 127 -18.48 3.09 -25.39
N ALA A 128 -17.14 3.08 -25.42
CA ALA A 128 -16.38 3.43 -26.61
C ALA A 128 -16.59 2.41 -27.73
N GLU A 129 -16.58 1.12 -27.41
CA GLU A 129 -16.82 0.03 -28.37
C GLU A 129 -18.25 0.02 -28.93
N SER A 130 -19.27 0.38 -28.13
CA SER A 130 -20.66 0.45 -28.59
C SER A 130 -21.02 1.69 -29.41
N SER A 131 -20.14 2.71 -29.40
CA SER A 131 -20.34 3.96 -30.13
C SER A 131 -19.70 3.95 -31.53
N HIS A 132 -19.14 2.81 -31.93
CA HIS A 132 -18.57 2.53 -33.24
C HIS A 132 -19.48 1.59 -34.04
#